data_AF-A0A9X1WNM1-F1
#
_entry.id   AF-A0A9X1WNM1-F1
#
_cell.length_a   1.000
_cell.length_b   1.000
_cell.length_c   1.000
_cell.angle_alpha   90.00
_cell.angle_beta   90.00
_cell.angle_gamma   90.00
#
_symmetry.space_group_name_H-M   'P 1'
#
loop_
_entity.id
_entity.type
_entity.pdbx_description
1 polymer ?
#
loop_
_entity_poly.entity_id
_entity_poly.type
_entity_poly.pdbx_seq_one_letter_code
_entity_poly.pdbx_strand_id
1 'polypeptide(L)'
;MAKSQTKSTNYNAIYFFAVFVPGVSAVFMAVIPAWSPGIGKAVFAVLALNMLVALIMKLTRYIEKTPARKIAYGISQFHLFTAFLLGVVWRVWGGGVLAAVVLIVLQTAAVYTGYVYRRTIFKEVLQPGSRIGKIVYAAGLLGGGAAGLIGYGLSQWFSSRFENMMPFYVSLVFIPVSLYILLVVYAGWIKAEDPEWMPDSKNARRSAGKRPNLPR
;
A
#
# COMPACT_ATOMS: atom_id res chain seq x y z
N MET A 1 32.30 -20.78 -16.87
CA MET A 1 30.82 -20.68 -16.84
C MET A 1 30.37 -20.46 -15.40
N ALA A 2 29.98 -19.24 -15.04
CA ALA A 2 29.50 -18.94 -13.68
C ALA A 2 28.07 -19.48 -13.53
N LYS A 3 27.86 -20.44 -12.61
CA LYS A 3 26.53 -20.87 -12.20
C LYS A 3 25.83 -19.68 -11.55
N SER A 4 24.88 -19.07 -12.26
CA SER A 4 23.94 -18.10 -11.71
C SER A 4 23.24 -18.75 -10.52
N GLN A 5 23.63 -18.38 -9.29
CA GLN A 5 22.88 -18.72 -8.10
C GLN A 5 21.52 -18.01 -8.20
N THR A 6 20.52 -18.72 -8.71
CA THR A 6 19.12 -18.32 -8.56
C THR A 6 18.80 -18.34 -7.07
N LYS A 7 18.91 -17.17 -6.42
CA LYS A 7 18.37 -16.93 -5.08
C LYS A 7 16.92 -17.42 -5.08
N SER A 8 16.64 -18.51 -4.35
CA SER A 8 15.27 -18.97 -4.18
C SER A 8 14.50 -17.84 -3.50
N THR A 9 13.60 -17.22 -4.25
CA THR A 9 12.75 -16.18 -3.69
C THR A 9 11.82 -16.86 -2.70
N ASN A 10 11.85 -16.46 -1.43
CA ASN A 10 11.03 -17.09 -0.40
C ASN A 10 9.54 -16.72 -0.60
N TYR A 11 8.83 -17.52 -1.39
CA TYR A 11 7.43 -17.29 -1.73
C TYR A 11 6.50 -17.36 -0.51
N ASN A 12 6.90 -18.08 0.56
CA ASN A 12 6.11 -18.16 1.78
C ASN A 12 5.88 -16.79 2.44
N ALA A 13 6.86 -15.88 2.33
CA ALA A 13 6.71 -14.53 2.85
C ALA A 13 5.58 -13.76 2.14
N ILE A 14 5.43 -13.92 0.82
CA ILE A 14 4.40 -13.23 0.04
C ILE A 14 2.99 -13.66 0.49
N TYR A 15 2.78 -14.97 0.65
CA TYR A 15 1.48 -15.48 1.11
C TYR A 15 1.19 -15.07 2.56
N PHE A 16 2.21 -15.03 3.42
CA PHE A 16 2.06 -14.55 4.80
C PHE A 16 1.67 -13.06 4.82
N PHE A 17 2.42 -12.20 4.13
CA PHE A 17 2.11 -10.76 4.06
C PHE A 17 0.75 -10.49 3.43
N ALA A 18 0.32 -11.30 2.48
CA ALA A 18 -0.99 -11.17 1.86
C ALA A 18 -2.15 -11.35 2.85
N VAL A 19 -1.99 -12.18 3.89
CA VAL A 19 -3.01 -12.32 4.93
C VAL A 19 -2.79 -11.29 6.04
N PHE A 20 -1.53 -11.10 6.44
CA PHE A 20 -1.17 -10.25 7.57
C PHE A 20 -1.54 -8.78 7.35
N VAL A 21 -1.19 -8.22 6.19
CA VAL A 21 -1.39 -6.80 5.89
C VAL A 21 -2.88 -6.41 6.01
N PRO A 22 -3.82 -7.01 5.24
CA PRO A 22 -5.24 -6.70 5.40
C PRO A 22 -5.79 -7.11 6.78
N GLY A 23 -5.23 -8.15 7.41
CA GLY A 23 -5.58 -8.59 8.76
C GLY A 23 -5.44 -7.50 9.82
N VAL A 24 -4.32 -6.76 9.80
CA VAL A 24 -4.10 -5.66 10.75
C VAL A 24 -5.16 -4.56 10.60
N SER A 25 -5.42 -4.10 9.37
CA SER A 25 -6.44 -3.08 9.12
C SER A 25 -7.86 -3.56 9.42
N ALA A 26 -8.14 -4.83 9.20
CA ALA A 26 -9.41 -5.46 9.55
C ALA A 26 -9.65 -5.41 11.06
N VAL A 27 -8.64 -5.75 11.87
CA VAL A 27 -8.74 -5.63 13.33
C VAL A 27 -9.05 -4.19 13.71
N PHE A 28 -8.36 -3.20 13.14
CA PHE A 28 -8.68 -1.79 13.38
C PHE A 28 -10.11 -1.44 12.98
N MET A 29 -10.59 -1.87 11.81
CA MET A 29 -11.97 -1.64 11.38
C MET A 29 -12.98 -2.28 12.33
N ALA A 30 -12.67 -3.41 12.97
CA ALA A 30 -13.59 -4.08 13.88
C ALA A 30 -13.64 -3.41 15.27
N VAL A 31 -12.52 -2.87 15.75
CA VAL A 31 -12.40 -2.32 17.12
C VAL A 31 -12.58 -0.80 17.21
N ILE A 32 -12.30 -0.04 16.15
CA ILE A 32 -12.37 1.43 16.14
C ILE A 32 -13.69 1.90 15.49
N PRO A 33 -14.43 2.88 16.07
CA PRO A 33 -14.17 3.54 17.36
C PRO A 33 -14.54 2.70 18.59
N ALA A 34 -15.46 1.75 18.42
CA ALA A 34 -15.85 0.78 19.43
C ALA A 34 -16.12 -0.56 18.76
N TRP A 35 -16.02 -1.66 19.50
CA TRP A 35 -16.35 -2.98 18.96
C TRP A 35 -17.81 -3.05 18.50
N SER A 36 -18.04 -3.57 17.29
CA SER A 36 -19.38 -3.89 16.79
C SER A 36 -19.42 -5.35 16.34
N PRO A 37 -20.24 -6.22 16.95
CA PRO A 37 -20.31 -7.62 16.58
C PRO A 37 -20.69 -7.84 15.10
N GLY A 38 -21.57 -7.00 14.55
CA GLY A 38 -21.96 -7.09 13.15
C GLY A 38 -20.80 -6.81 12.19
N ILE A 39 -20.05 -5.74 12.47
CA ILE A 39 -18.88 -5.36 11.68
C ILE A 39 -17.75 -6.38 11.88
N GLY A 40 -17.53 -6.84 13.11
CA GLY A 40 -16.57 -7.89 13.41
C GLY A 40 -16.83 -9.17 12.61
N LYS A 41 -18.09 -9.63 12.54
CA LYS A 41 -18.49 -10.78 11.71
C LYS A 41 -18.22 -10.54 10.23
N ALA A 42 -18.61 -9.37 9.70
CA ALA A 42 -18.39 -9.03 8.30
C ALA A 42 -16.90 -8.99 7.94
N VAL A 43 -16.09 -8.32 8.76
CA VAL A 43 -14.64 -8.23 8.59
C VAL A 43 -13.99 -9.61 8.68
N PHE A 44 -14.39 -10.44 9.65
CA PHE A 44 -13.87 -11.81 9.80
C PHE A 44 -14.23 -12.68 8.59
N ALA A 45 -15.46 -12.56 8.07
CA ALA A 45 -15.88 -13.29 6.86
C ALA A 45 -15.03 -12.91 5.65
N VAL A 46 -14.75 -11.61 5.46
CA VAL A 46 -13.88 -11.14 4.37
C VAL A 46 -12.43 -11.62 4.56
N LEU A 47 -11.90 -11.63 5.79
CA LEU A 47 -10.57 -12.17 6.07
C LEU A 47 -10.50 -13.68 5.83
N ALA A 48 -11.50 -14.44 6.26
CA ALA A 48 -11.57 -15.88 6.01
C ALA A 48 -11.59 -16.19 4.51
N LEU A 49 -12.35 -15.41 3.74
CA LEU A 49 -12.35 -15.52 2.28
C LEU A 49 -10.98 -15.16 1.68
N ASN A 50 -10.33 -14.11 2.17
CA ASN A 50 -8.97 -13.75 1.71
C ASN A 50 -7.94 -14.84 2.06
N MET A 51 -8.03 -15.46 3.23
CA MET A 51 -7.19 -16.60 3.62
C MET A 51 -7.42 -17.80 2.71
N LEU A 52 -8.68 -18.10 2.36
CA LEU A 52 -9.01 -19.17 1.43
C LEU A 52 -8.42 -18.89 0.04
N VAL A 53 -8.56 -17.66 -0.46
CA VAL A 53 -7.96 -17.23 -1.74
C VAL A 53 -6.43 -17.37 -1.67
N ALA A 54 -5.79 -16.89 -0.60
CA ALA A 54 -4.34 -17.00 -0.41
C ALA A 54 -3.88 -18.47 -0.39
N LEU A 55 -4.63 -19.35 0.27
CA LEU A 55 -4.36 -20.79 0.32
C LEU A 55 -4.50 -21.42 -1.07
N ILE A 56 -5.57 -21.12 -1.81
CA ILE A 56 -5.77 -21.60 -3.18
C ILE A 56 -4.62 -21.14 -4.08
N MET A 57 -4.22 -19.87 -3.99
CA MET A 57 -3.09 -19.32 -4.75
C MET A 57 -1.77 -20.01 -4.41
N LYS A 58 -1.56 -20.37 -3.13
CA LYS A 58 -0.39 -21.13 -2.66
C LYS A 58 -0.38 -22.56 -3.18
N LEU A 59 -1.50 -23.28 -3.06
CA LEU A 59 -1.62 -24.68 -3.51
C LEU A 59 -1.47 -24.81 -5.03
N THR A 60 -2.06 -23.89 -5.78
CA THR A 60 -2.00 -23.88 -7.25
C THR A 60 -0.72 -23.23 -7.80
N ARG A 61 0.09 -22.62 -6.92
CA ARG A 61 1.27 -21.80 -7.26
C ARG A 61 0.96 -20.77 -8.35
N TYR A 62 -0.27 -20.25 -8.39
CA TYR A 62 -0.77 -19.45 -9.51
C TYR A 62 0.01 -18.14 -9.69
N ILE A 63 0.37 -17.51 -8.57
CA ILE A 63 1.12 -16.24 -8.57
C ILE A 63 2.58 -16.40 -9.02
N GLU A 64 3.13 -17.60 -8.95
CA GLU A 64 4.51 -17.91 -9.33
C GLU A 64 4.68 -18.02 -10.86
N LYS A 65 3.58 -18.16 -11.59
CA LYS A 65 3.59 -18.38 -13.05
C LYS A 65 4.04 -17.15 -13.84
N THR A 66 3.75 -15.93 -13.36
CA THR A 66 4.15 -14.69 -14.04
C THR A 66 4.35 -13.55 -13.04
N PRO A 67 5.28 -12.61 -13.28
CA PRO A 67 5.43 -11.40 -12.46
C PRO A 67 4.15 -10.57 -12.36
N ALA A 68 3.40 -10.46 -13.45
CA ALA A 68 2.14 -9.72 -13.51
C ALA A 68 1.10 -10.25 -12.50
N ARG A 69 0.96 -11.58 -12.38
CA ARG A 69 0.04 -12.20 -11.39
C ARG A 69 0.46 -11.91 -9.95
N LYS A 70 1.76 -11.94 -9.66
CA LYS A 70 2.29 -11.59 -8.34
C LYS A 70 2.00 -10.14 -7.99
N ILE A 71 2.16 -9.22 -8.94
CA ILE A 71 1.88 -7.80 -8.75
C ILE A 71 0.38 -7.58 -8.57
N ALA A 72 -0.46 -8.14 -9.44
CA ALA A 72 -1.92 -8.04 -9.34
C ALA A 72 -2.44 -8.58 -8.01
N TYR A 73 -1.91 -9.73 -7.56
CA TYR A 73 -2.23 -10.28 -6.25
C TYR A 73 -1.77 -9.35 -5.11
N GLY A 74 -0.56 -8.81 -5.15
CA GLY A 74 -0.11 -7.82 -4.15
C GLY A 74 -1.01 -6.59 -4.10
N ILE A 75 -1.40 -6.07 -5.26
CA ILE A 75 -2.30 -4.91 -5.39
C ILE A 75 -3.67 -5.21 -4.77
N SER A 76 -4.23 -6.41 -4.96
CA SER A 76 -5.51 -6.76 -4.36
C SER A 76 -5.46 -6.78 -2.82
N GLN A 77 -4.32 -7.20 -2.24
CA GLN A 77 -4.13 -7.19 -0.78
C GLN A 77 -4.05 -5.76 -0.22
N PHE A 78 -3.38 -4.85 -0.91
CA PHE A 78 -3.35 -3.44 -0.52
C PHE A 78 -4.69 -2.74 -0.74
N HIS A 79 -5.48 -3.18 -1.71
CA HIS A 79 -6.87 -2.77 -1.86
C HIS A 79 -7.70 -3.13 -0.64
N LEU A 80 -7.61 -4.38 -0.21
CA LEU A 80 -8.33 -4.87 0.95
C LEU A 80 -7.88 -4.14 2.22
N PHE A 81 -6.57 -3.94 2.38
CA PHE A 81 -5.99 -3.16 3.47
C PHE A 81 -6.54 -1.74 3.55
N THR A 82 -6.49 -1.00 2.43
CA THR A 82 -6.98 0.38 2.38
C THR A 82 -8.49 0.47 2.49
N ALA A 83 -9.25 -0.51 1.98
CA ALA A 83 -10.69 -0.59 2.19
C ALA A 83 -11.03 -0.72 3.68
N PHE A 84 -10.31 -1.55 4.44
CA PHE A 84 -10.51 -1.64 5.89
C PHE A 84 -10.11 -0.36 6.63
N LEU A 85 -9.00 0.29 6.25
CA LEU A 85 -8.61 1.58 6.86
C LEU A 85 -9.64 2.69 6.59
N LEU A 86 -10.15 2.80 5.36
CA LEU A 86 -11.23 3.74 5.05
C LEU A 86 -12.54 3.32 5.72
N GLY A 87 -12.75 2.03 5.93
CA GLY A 87 -13.83 1.48 6.75
C GLY A 87 -13.77 2.00 8.20
N VAL A 88 -12.58 2.13 8.80
CA VAL A 88 -12.42 2.79 10.11
C VAL A 88 -12.95 4.23 10.05
N VAL A 89 -12.52 5.00 9.05
CA VAL A 89 -12.96 6.41 8.89
C VAL A 89 -14.48 6.48 8.74
N TRP A 90 -15.06 5.64 7.90
CA TRP A 90 -16.50 5.54 7.70
C TRP A 90 -17.25 5.27 9.02
N ARG A 91 -16.75 4.35 9.83
CA ARG A 91 -17.35 4.04 11.14
C ARG A 91 -17.26 5.21 12.10
N VAL A 92 -16.11 5.88 12.16
CA VAL A 92 -15.92 7.03 13.07
C VAL A 92 -16.79 8.22 12.64
N TRP A 93 -17.16 8.33 11.36
CA TRP A 93 -18.15 9.29 10.85
C TRP A 93 -19.61 8.85 10.99
N GLY A 94 -19.88 7.80 11.77
CA GLY A 94 -21.25 7.34 12.06
C GLY A 94 -21.87 6.42 11.00
N GLY A 95 -21.09 5.95 10.02
CA GLY A 95 -21.56 4.92 9.08
C GLY A 95 -22.52 5.40 7.99
N GLY A 96 -22.58 6.70 7.70
CA GLY A 96 -23.48 7.24 6.70
C GLY A 96 -23.18 6.78 5.26
N VAL A 97 -24.22 6.61 4.44
CA VAL A 97 -24.10 6.21 3.02
C VAL A 97 -23.28 7.23 2.23
N LEU A 98 -23.50 8.53 2.46
CA LEU A 98 -22.75 9.60 1.79
C LEU A 98 -21.24 9.50 2.07
N ALA A 99 -20.85 9.23 3.32
CA ALA A 99 -19.46 9.05 3.69
C ALA A 99 -18.85 7.84 2.96
N ALA A 100 -19.57 6.72 2.86
CA ALA A 100 -19.11 5.56 2.12
C ALA A 100 -18.89 5.89 0.63
N VAL A 101 -19.83 6.60 0.00
CA VAL A 101 -19.72 7.02 -1.41
C VAL A 101 -18.50 7.92 -1.62
N VAL A 102 -18.29 8.93 -0.76
CA VAL A 102 -17.13 9.83 -0.85
C VAL A 102 -15.82 9.05 -0.72
N LEU A 103 -15.72 8.14 0.25
CA LEU A 103 -14.52 7.33 0.45
C LEU A 103 -14.24 6.40 -0.73
N ILE A 104 -15.29 5.81 -1.33
CA ILE A 104 -15.17 4.99 -2.55
C ILE A 104 -14.69 5.86 -3.72
N VAL A 105 -15.27 7.04 -3.94
CA VAL A 105 -14.86 7.96 -5.02
C VAL A 105 -13.39 8.38 -4.85
N LEU A 106 -12.97 8.71 -3.63
CA LEU A 106 -11.58 9.03 -3.33
C LEU A 106 -10.66 7.83 -3.61
N GLN A 107 -11.08 6.63 -3.20
CA GLN A 107 -10.34 5.40 -3.46
C GLN A 107 -10.17 5.16 -4.97
N THR A 108 -11.25 5.26 -5.75
CA THR A 108 -11.24 5.10 -7.20
C THR A 108 -10.39 6.17 -7.88
N ALA A 109 -10.46 7.42 -7.43
CA ALA A 109 -9.64 8.51 -7.96
C ALA A 109 -8.15 8.26 -7.71
N ALA A 110 -7.77 7.75 -6.52
CA ALA A 110 -6.39 7.39 -6.22
C ALA A 110 -5.90 6.21 -7.08
N VAL A 111 -6.73 5.19 -7.27
CA VAL A 111 -6.41 4.06 -8.16
C VAL A 111 -6.20 4.53 -9.60
N TYR A 112 -7.15 5.30 -10.13
CA TYR A 112 -7.09 5.85 -11.48
C TYR A 112 -5.83 6.72 -11.67
N THR A 113 -5.57 7.63 -10.75
CA THR A 113 -4.39 8.51 -10.78
C THR A 113 -3.10 7.70 -10.68
N GLY A 114 -3.04 6.70 -9.80
CA GLY A 114 -1.89 5.81 -9.63
C GLY A 114 -1.58 5.02 -10.89
N TYR A 115 -2.61 4.56 -11.59
CA TYR A 115 -2.48 3.86 -12.86
C TYR A 115 -2.08 4.78 -14.03
N VAL A 116 -2.77 5.91 -14.21
CA VAL A 116 -2.51 6.86 -15.30
C VAL A 116 -1.12 7.47 -15.19
N TYR A 117 -0.72 7.90 -14.00
CA TYR A 117 0.57 8.56 -13.76
C TYR A 117 1.65 7.61 -13.22
N ARG A 118 1.49 6.29 -13.42
CA ARG A 118 2.35 5.23 -12.85
C ARG A 118 3.84 5.44 -13.06
N ARG A 119 4.28 5.83 -14.26
CA ARG A 119 5.69 6.10 -14.59
C ARG A 119 6.28 7.20 -13.72
N THR A 120 5.56 8.31 -13.57
CA THR A 120 6.01 9.49 -12.82
C THR A 120 6.04 9.19 -11.33
N ILE A 121 4.97 8.59 -10.80
CA ILE A 121 4.87 8.24 -9.38
C ILE A 121 5.94 7.20 -9.01
N PHE A 122 6.07 6.13 -9.77
CA PHE A 122 7.05 5.08 -9.48
C PHE A 122 8.49 5.57 -9.60
N LYS A 123 8.78 6.48 -10.56
CA LYS A 123 10.06 7.19 -10.63
C LYS A 123 10.36 7.97 -9.35
N GLU A 124 9.39 8.74 -8.87
CA GLU A 124 9.54 9.59 -7.68
C GLU A 124 9.72 8.75 -6.40
N VAL A 125 9.05 7.59 -6.31
CA VAL A 125 9.21 6.65 -5.19
C VAL A 125 10.61 6.03 -5.17
N LEU A 126 11.13 5.61 -6.33
CA LEU A 126 12.45 4.99 -6.44
C LEU A 126 13.61 6.00 -6.35
N GLN A 127 13.41 7.20 -6.88
CA GLN A 127 14.40 8.27 -6.94
C GLN A 127 13.73 9.59 -6.54
N PRO A 128 13.50 9.83 -5.24
CA PRO A 128 12.79 11.01 -4.76
C PRO A 128 13.59 12.28 -5.07
N GLY A 129 13.19 12.96 -6.14
CA GLY A 129 13.81 14.19 -6.62
C GLY A 129 13.17 15.44 -6.04
N SER A 130 11.85 15.39 -5.80
CA SER A 130 11.07 16.48 -5.24
C SER A 130 11.16 16.52 -3.71
N ARG A 131 10.91 17.70 -3.12
CA ARG A 131 10.80 17.84 -1.66
C ARG A 131 9.69 16.95 -1.10
N ILE A 132 8.57 16.86 -1.82
CA ILE A 132 7.42 16.03 -1.45
C ILE A 132 7.82 14.54 -1.45
N GLY A 133 8.45 14.06 -2.52
CA GLY A 133 8.89 12.66 -2.61
C GLY A 133 9.86 12.26 -1.50
N LYS A 134 10.75 13.17 -1.06
CA LYS A 134 11.65 12.93 0.08
C LYS A 134 10.91 12.82 1.42
N ILE A 135 9.98 13.74 1.68
CA ILE A 135 9.15 13.71 2.90
C ILE A 135 8.35 12.41 2.94
N VAL A 136 7.77 12.05 1.82
CA VAL A 136 6.96 10.85 1.65
C VAL A 136 7.79 9.57 1.83
N TYR A 137 8.99 9.50 1.25
CA TYR A 137 9.91 8.37 1.44
C TYR A 137 10.31 8.23 2.91
N ALA A 138 10.63 9.34 3.58
CA ALA A 138 10.92 9.36 5.01
C ALA A 138 9.72 8.92 5.86
N ALA A 139 8.51 9.40 5.53
CA ALA A 139 7.27 9.02 6.20
C ALA A 139 6.95 7.52 6.00
N GLY A 140 7.21 6.96 4.82
CA GLY A 140 7.05 5.52 4.54
C GLY A 140 8.01 4.65 5.35
N LEU A 141 9.28 5.07 5.46
CA LEU A 141 10.29 4.40 6.29
C LEU A 141 9.93 4.43 7.78
N LEU A 142 9.46 5.57 8.28
CA LEU A 142 9.01 5.72 9.66
C LEU A 142 7.70 4.96 9.92
N GLY A 143 6.77 4.99 8.95
CA GLY A 143 5.45 4.37 9.07
C GLY A 143 5.47 2.84 9.13
N GLY A 144 6.45 2.19 8.50
CA GLY A 144 6.55 0.72 8.46
C GLY A 144 6.80 0.04 9.83
N GLY A 145 7.25 0.79 10.84
CA GLY A 145 7.48 0.27 12.20
C GLY A 145 7.00 1.18 13.33
N ALA A 146 6.98 2.50 13.14
CA ALA A 146 6.64 3.45 14.20
C ALA A 146 5.16 3.86 14.22
N ALA A 147 4.37 3.57 13.18
CA ALA A 147 2.97 4.03 13.09
C ALA A 147 2.09 3.51 14.24
N GLY A 148 2.34 2.29 14.73
CA GLY A 148 1.62 1.73 15.88
C GLY A 148 1.96 2.43 17.21
N LEU A 149 3.25 2.70 17.46
CA LEU A 149 3.72 3.37 18.68
C LEU A 149 3.35 4.86 18.70
N ILE A 150 3.50 5.53 17.56
CA ILE A 150 3.09 6.92 17.37
C ILE A 150 1.57 7.05 17.46
N GLY A 151 0.81 6.09 16.92
CA GLY A 151 -0.65 6.05 17.01
C GLY A 151 -1.15 5.88 18.44
N TYR A 152 -0.55 5.00 19.25
CA TYR A 152 -0.92 4.83 20.66
C TYR A 152 -0.55 6.05 21.52
N GLY A 153 0.64 6.62 21.31
CA GLY A 153 1.08 7.82 22.02
C GLY A 153 0.25 9.06 21.66
N LEU A 154 -0.06 9.26 20.38
CA LEU A 154 -0.95 10.32 19.93
C LEU A 154 -2.38 10.10 20.44
N SER A 155 -2.88 8.86 20.45
CA SER A 155 -4.22 8.56 20.96
C SER A 155 -4.37 8.95 22.43
N GLN A 156 -3.42 8.61 23.30
CA GLN A 156 -3.42 9.00 24.72
C GLN A 156 -3.29 10.52 24.92
N TRP A 157 -2.48 11.17 24.08
CA TRP A 157 -2.26 12.61 24.13
C TRP A 157 -3.45 13.43 23.60
N PHE A 158 -4.16 12.90 22.59
CA PHE A 158 -5.36 13.53 22.04
C PHE A 158 -6.63 13.20 22.84
N SER A 159 -6.75 11.99 23.39
CA SER A 159 -7.92 11.62 24.21
C SER A 159 -8.02 12.46 25.48
N SER A 160 -6.88 12.90 26.04
CA SER A 160 -6.84 13.78 27.21
C SER A 160 -7.12 15.26 26.91
N ARG A 161 -7.07 15.70 25.65
CA ARG A 161 -7.28 17.11 25.27
C ARG A 161 -8.49 17.38 24.38
N PHE A 162 -9.00 16.38 23.66
CA PHE A 162 -9.98 16.58 22.59
C PHE A 162 -10.99 15.43 22.47
N GLU A 163 -11.81 15.22 23.51
CA GLU A 163 -12.80 14.12 23.59
C GLU A 163 -13.73 13.99 22.36
N ASN A 164 -13.95 15.07 21.58
CA ASN A 164 -14.82 15.06 20.40
C ASN A 164 -14.10 15.15 19.03
N MET A 165 -12.76 15.17 18.99
CA MET A 165 -12.02 15.34 17.72
C MET A 165 -11.43 14.04 17.16
N MET A 166 -11.70 12.90 17.79
CA MET A 166 -11.27 11.59 17.29
C MET A 166 -11.62 11.35 15.80
N PRO A 167 -12.84 11.68 15.31
CA PRO A 167 -13.16 11.59 13.88
C PRO A 167 -12.24 12.39 12.97
N PHE A 168 -11.89 13.60 13.39
CA PHE A 168 -11.02 14.48 12.62
C PHE A 168 -9.61 13.90 12.51
N TYR A 169 -8.99 13.49 13.63
CA TYR A 169 -7.63 12.96 13.63
C TYR A 169 -7.49 11.62 12.90
N VAL A 170 -8.44 10.71 13.11
CA VAL A 170 -8.46 9.42 12.39
C VAL A 170 -8.54 9.64 10.88
N SER A 171 -9.36 10.60 10.44
CA SER A 171 -9.49 10.96 9.02
C SER A 171 -8.22 11.58 8.46
N LEU A 172 -7.60 12.49 9.20
CA LEU A 172 -6.37 13.20 8.82
C LEU A 172 -5.19 12.26 8.61
N VAL A 173 -5.19 11.10 9.28
CA VAL A 173 -4.16 10.07 9.11
C VAL A 173 -4.59 9.01 8.09
N PHE A 174 -5.73 8.35 8.28
CA PHE A 174 -6.07 7.16 7.48
C PHE A 174 -6.51 7.49 6.06
N ILE A 175 -7.14 8.64 5.78
CA ILE A 175 -7.49 9.00 4.40
C ILE A 175 -6.20 9.23 3.59
N PRO A 176 -5.30 10.17 3.94
CA PRO A 176 -4.13 10.44 3.11
C PRO A 176 -3.21 9.23 2.97
N VAL A 177 -3.00 8.46 4.06
CA VAL A 177 -2.17 7.25 4.04
C VAL A 177 -2.76 6.20 3.11
N SER A 178 -4.08 5.94 3.19
CA SER A 178 -4.73 4.94 2.33
C SER A 178 -4.66 5.32 0.85
N LEU A 179 -4.94 6.60 0.53
CA LEU A 179 -4.89 7.09 -0.84
C LEU A 179 -3.46 7.06 -1.38
N TYR A 180 -2.48 7.46 -0.57
CA TYR A 180 -1.06 7.40 -0.94
C TYR A 180 -0.59 5.96 -1.21
N ILE A 181 -0.96 5.01 -0.34
CA ILE A 181 -0.63 3.59 -0.55
C ILE A 181 -1.20 3.09 -1.88
N LEU A 182 -2.47 3.41 -2.19
CA LEU A 182 -3.08 3.02 -3.46
C LEU A 182 -2.36 3.65 -4.65
N LEU A 183 -2.04 4.95 -4.59
CA LEU A 183 -1.29 5.64 -5.64
C LEU A 183 0.02 4.93 -5.97
N VAL A 184 0.81 4.60 -4.95
CA VAL A 184 2.12 3.94 -5.11
C VAL A 184 2.00 2.50 -5.58
N VAL A 185 1.09 1.75 -4.97
CA VAL A 185 0.90 0.33 -5.27
C VAL A 185 0.39 0.15 -6.71
N TYR A 186 -0.53 1.00 -7.16
CA TYR A 186 -0.96 1.03 -8.57
C TYR A 186 0.10 1.54 -9.52
N ALA A 187 0.95 2.48 -9.09
CA ALA A 187 2.10 2.87 -9.89
C ALA A 187 3.06 1.68 -10.14
N GLY A 188 3.13 0.75 -9.18
CA GLY A 188 3.83 -0.53 -9.31
C GLY A 188 3.33 -1.45 -10.42
N TRP A 189 2.13 -1.20 -10.98
CA TRP A 189 1.62 -1.93 -12.16
C TRP A 189 2.57 -1.83 -13.36
N ILE A 190 3.39 -0.78 -13.42
CA ILE A 190 4.44 -0.66 -14.44
C ILE A 190 5.37 -1.88 -14.49
N LYS A 191 5.65 -2.51 -13.35
CA LYS A 191 6.48 -3.72 -13.28
C LYS A 191 5.78 -4.98 -13.78
N ALA A 192 4.45 -4.93 -13.93
CA ALA A 192 3.68 -6.00 -14.56
C ALA A 192 3.73 -5.86 -16.09
N GLU A 193 3.72 -4.62 -16.59
CA GLU A 193 3.81 -4.30 -18.03
C GLU A 193 5.24 -4.41 -18.56
N ASP A 194 6.20 -3.90 -17.79
CA ASP A 194 7.63 -3.82 -18.12
C ASP A 194 8.45 -4.14 -16.84
N PRO A 195 8.77 -5.43 -16.60
CA PRO A 195 9.53 -5.85 -15.43
C PRO A 195 10.92 -5.21 -15.32
N GLU A 196 11.53 -4.89 -16.46
CA GLU A 196 12.87 -4.32 -16.55
C GLU A 196 12.88 -2.80 -16.43
N TRP A 197 11.70 -2.15 -16.49
CA TRP A 197 11.57 -0.70 -16.40
C TRP A 197 12.36 -0.13 -15.22
N MET A 198 13.27 0.79 -15.50
CA MET A 198 13.98 1.56 -14.49
C MET A 198 13.84 3.05 -14.83
N PRO A 199 13.70 3.94 -13.84
CA PRO A 199 13.71 5.36 -14.13
C PRO A 199 15.08 5.75 -14.69
N ASP A 200 15.11 6.40 -15.85
CA ASP A 200 16.32 6.90 -16.49
C ASP A 200 17.23 7.59 -15.45
N SER A 201 18.30 6.90 -15.07
CA SER A 201 19.26 7.52 -14.15
C SER A 201 19.87 8.70 -14.88
N LYS A 202 19.91 9.88 -14.25
CA LYS A 202 20.65 11.04 -14.78
C LYS A 202 22.13 10.70 -15.06
N ASN A 203 22.64 9.61 -14.46
CA ASN A 203 23.97 9.07 -14.71
C ASN A 203 24.08 8.36 -16.07
N ALA A 204 23.04 7.71 -16.60
CA ALA A 204 23.10 7.07 -17.93
C ALA A 204 23.39 8.08 -19.06
N ARG A 205 22.86 9.31 -18.96
CA ARG A 205 23.17 10.40 -19.90
C ARG A 205 24.57 11.00 -19.70
N ARG A 206 25.08 11.06 -18.46
CA ARG A 206 26.45 11.49 -18.17
C ARG A 206 27.49 10.46 -18.64
N SER A 207 27.18 9.17 -18.58
CA SER A 207 28.02 8.09 -19.12
C SER A 207 28.03 8.09 -20.65
N ALA A 208 26.90 8.36 -21.30
CA ALA A 208 26.79 8.46 -22.76
C ALA A 208 27.43 9.75 -23.34
N GLY A 209 27.64 10.77 -22.52
CA GLY A 209 28.30 12.03 -22.91
C GLY A 209 29.84 11.98 -22.95
N LYS A 210 30.47 10.93 -22.38
CA LYS A 210 31.89 10.66 -22.60
C LYS A 210 32.04 9.84 -23.87
N ARG A 211 32.07 10.51 -25.03
CA ARG A 211 32.57 9.86 -26.26
C ARG A 211 34.00 9.38 -25.96
N PRO A 212 34.36 8.13 -26.26
CA PRO A 212 35.75 7.72 -26.19
C PRO A 212 36.55 8.64 -27.11
N ASN A 213 37.60 9.28 -26.56
CA ASN A 213 38.60 9.96 -27.39
C ASN A 213 39.23 8.89 -28.28
N LEU A 214 38.77 8.80 -29.53
CA LEU A 214 39.46 8.02 -30.54
C LEU A 214 40.76 8.76 -30.86
N PRO A 215 41.93 8.10 -30.76
CA PRO A 215 43.18 8.68 -31.22
C PRO A 215 43.06 9.00 -32.72
N ARG A 216 43.52 10.19 -33.10
CA ARG A 216 43.62 10.62 -34.50
C ARG A 216 44.77 9.92 -35.19
#